data_AF-A0A0B3A8W2-F1
#
_entry.id   AF-A0A0B3A8W2-F1
#
_cell.length_a   1.000
_cell.length_b   1.000
_cell.length_c   1.000
_cell.angle_alpha   90.00
_cell.angle_beta   90.00
_cell.angle_gamma   90.00
#
_symmetry.space_group_name_H-M   'P 1'
#
loop_
_entity.id
_entity.type
_entity.pdbx_description
1 polymer ?
#
loop_
_entity_poly.entity_id
_entity_poly.type
_entity_poly.pdbx_seq_one_letter_code
_entity_poly.pdbx_strand_id
1 'polypeptide(L)'
;MFFRIKRINGKEYAYIVKNKWTQNGCRQKVVGYAGRVFKPDKLREITFEDFIAKILKKNHSEYLQKMDFDEAIMDLAKWQLYVHGAEISGDMAQFAEFFVTLAGNNVLAGKKNVALKMNEGYFCTRNLKAIMAAGIRESEDDLGSDFAHSLVNAGLIVPKDVFVKLYEKLS
;
A
#
# COMPACT_ATOMS: atom_id res chain seq x y z
N MET A 1 9.55 3.41 -12.67
CA MET A 1 9.70 1.93 -12.46
C MET A 1 8.31 1.32 -12.49
N PHE A 2 8.16 0.05 -12.85
CA PHE A 2 6.84 -0.59 -12.85
C PHE A 2 6.93 -2.07 -12.47
N PHE A 3 5.79 -2.68 -12.15
CA PHE A 3 5.69 -4.10 -11.84
C PHE A 3 5.50 -4.91 -13.11
N ARG A 4 6.28 -5.99 -13.25
CA ARG A 4 6.11 -7.04 -14.25
C ARG A 4 5.71 -8.32 -13.54
N ILE A 5 4.59 -8.90 -13.95
CA ILE A 5 4.10 -10.18 -13.43
C ILE A 5 4.72 -11.31 -14.25
N LYS A 6 5.25 -12.32 -13.57
CA LYS A 6 5.71 -13.57 -14.17
C LYS A 6 4.94 -14.72 -13.56
N ARG A 7 4.55 -15.69 -14.40
CA ARG A 7 3.93 -16.94 -13.96
C ARG A 7 4.99 -18.03 -13.91
N ILE A 8 5.15 -18.66 -12.74
CA ILE A 8 6.10 -19.75 -12.50
C ILE A 8 5.34 -20.85 -11.75
N ASN A 9 5.27 -22.06 -12.32
CA ASN A 9 4.56 -23.21 -11.75
C ASN A 9 3.11 -22.88 -11.33
N GLY A 10 2.37 -22.22 -12.23
CA GLY A 10 0.98 -21.81 -12.00
C GLY A 10 0.79 -20.64 -11.02
N LYS A 11 1.84 -20.13 -10.38
CA LYS A 11 1.79 -19.03 -9.41
C LYS A 11 2.31 -17.74 -10.03
N GLU A 12 1.70 -16.62 -9.66
CA GLU A 12 2.10 -15.29 -10.14
C GLU A 12 3.05 -14.61 -9.16
N TYR A 13 4.06 -13.93 -9.71
CA TYR A 13 5.13 -13.28 -8.97
C TYR A 13 5.40 -11.90 -9.56
N ALA A 14 5.49 -10.90 -8.67
CA ALA A 14 5.73 -9.52 -9.04
C ALA A 14 7.23 -9.20 -8.97
N TYR A 15 7.75 -8.65 -10.05
CA TYR A 15 9.10 -8.13 -10.17
C TYR A 15 9.06 -6.64 -10.46
N ILE A 16 9.91 -5.87 -9.82
CA ILE A 16 10.08 -4.45 -10.14
C ILE A 16 11.09 -4.36 -11.27
N VAL A 17 10.72 -3.64 -12.33
CA VAL A 17 11.58 -3.42 -13.50
C VAL A 17 11.74 -1.93 -13.79
N LYS A 18 12.87 -1.58 -14.43
CA LYS A 18 13.10 -0.27 -15.02
C LYS A 18 13.50 -0.40 -16.47
N ASN A 19 13.12 0.58 -17.28
CA ASN A 19 13.61 0.71 -18.64
C ASN A 19 15.07 1.18 -18.60
N LYS A 20 15.88 0.65 -19.51
CA LYS A 20 17.27 1.03 -19.74
C LYS A 20 17.50 1.08 -21.25
N TRP A 21 17.92 2.22 -21.76
CA TRP A 21 18.35 2.36 -23.14
C TRP A 21 19.71 1.67 -23.35
N THR A 22 19.83 0.91 -24.42
CA THR A 22 21.08 0.31 -24.88
C THR A 22 21.28 0.64 -26.37
N GLN A 23 22.46 0.30 -26.92
CA GLN A 23 22.75 0.47 -28.35
C GLN A 23 21.72 -0.26 -29.25
N ASN A 24 21.06 -1.31 -28.74
CA ASN A 24 20.05 -2.10 -29.46
C ASN A 24 18.61 -1.72 -29.06
N GLY A 25 18.41 -0.52 -28.51
CA GLY A 25 17.10 0.01 -28.13
C GLY A 25 16.75 -0.15 -26.64
N CYS A 26 15.47 0.04 -26.30
CA CYS A 26 14.99 -0.01 -24.92
C CYS A 26 14.93 -1.46 -24.42
N ARG A 27 15.61 -1.74 -23.31
CA ARG A 27 15.58 -3.03 -22.60
C ARG A 27 15.03 -2.85 -21.20
N GLN A 28 14.42 -3.90 -20.64
CA GLN A 28 13.96 -3.90 -19.25
C GLN A 28 15.01 -4.56 -18.35
N LYS A 29 15.40 -3.88 -17.27
CA LYS A 29 16.25 -4.45 -16.21
C LYS A 29 15.39 -4.73 -14.98
N VAL A 30 15.43 -5.95 -14.47
CA VAL A 30 14.85 -6.29 -13.16
C VAL A 30 15.68 -5.60 -12.08
N VAL A 31 15.01 -4.82 -11.23
CA VAL A 31 15.63 -4.09 -10.11
C VAL A 31 15.28 -4.69 -8.76
N GLY A 32 14.25 -5.52 -8.68
CA GLY A 32 13.89 -6.18 -7.44
C GLY A 32 12.77 -7.20 -7.59
N TYR A 33 12.58 -7.98 -6.54
CA TYR A 33 11.48 -8.91 -6.39
C TYR A 33 10.51 -8.37 -5.33
N ALA A 34 9.23 -8.28 -5.67
CA ALA A 34 8.21 -7.71 -4.80
C ALA A 34 7.43 -8.76 -4.00
N GLY A 35 7.34 -9.98 -4.51
CA GLY A 35 6.66 -11.07 -3.81
C GLY A 35 5.78 -11.93 -4.70
N ARG A 36 5.18 -12.96 -4.09
CA ARG A 36 4.07 -13.71 -4.70
C ARG A 36 2.86 -12.79 -4.80
N VAL A 37 2.17 -12.83 -5.94
CA VAL A 37 0.99 -12.01 -6.19
C VAL A 37 -0.25 -12.71 -5.66
N PHE A 38 -1.01 -12.00 -4.86
CA PHE A 38 -2.39 -12.35 -4.51
C PHE A 38 -3.31 -11.26 -5.04
N LYS A 39 -4.52 -11.61 -5.47
CA LYS A 39 -5.49 -10.69 -6.06
C LYS A 39 -6.81 -10.82 -5.29
N PRO A 40 -6.89 -10.30 -4.06
CA PRO A 40 -8.12 -10.40 -3.30
C PRO A 40 -9.20 -9.53 -3.95
N ASP A 41 -10.40 -10.09 -4.11
CA ASP A 41 -11.54 -9.35 -4.64
C ASP A 41 -12.04 -8.31 -3.63
N LYS A 42 -12.68 -7.25 -4.12
CA LYS A 42 -13.34 -6.28 -3.25
C LYS A 42 -14.63 -6.91 -2.73
N LEU A 43 -14.72 -7.14 -1.43
CA LEU A 43 -15.85 -7.85 -0.80
C LEU A 43 -16.75 -6.94 0.04
N ARG A 44 -16.26 -5.77 0.47
CA ARG A 44 -17.01 -4.86 1.35
C ARG A 44 -17.08 -3.46 0.76
N GLU A 45 -18.23 -2.82 0.95
CA GLU A 45 -18.43 -1.40 0.67
C GLU A 45 -18.58 -0.66 2.00
N ILE A 46 -17.47 -0.13 2.49
CA ILE A 46 -17.41 0.65 3.73
C ILE A 46 -16.53 1.87 3.49
N THR A 47 -16.96 3.04 3.97
CA THR A 47 -16.15 4.25 3.92
C THR A 47 -15.00 4.14 4.92
N PHE A 48 -13.95 4.96 4.74
CA PHE A 48 -12.87 5.00 5.71
C PHE A 48 -13.35 5.51 7.08
N GLU A 49 -14.22 6.52 7.11
CA GLU A 49 -14.84 7.03 8.34
C GLU A 49 -15.60 5.92 9.08
N ASP A 50 -16.42 5.14 8.39
CA ASP A 50 -17.13 4.02 8.99
C ASP A 50 -16.17 2.95 9.51
N PHE A 51 -15.05 2.71 8.82
CA PHE A 51 -14.03 1.78 9.28
C PHE A 51 -13.36 2.27 10.57
N ILE A 52 -12.98 3.54 10.65
CA ILE A 52 -12.42 4.16 11.86
C ILE A 52 -13.42 4.07 13.02
N ALA A 53 -14.68 4.42 12.79
CA ALA A 53 -15.71 4.47 13.81
C ALA A 53 -16.17 3.08 14.29
N LYS A 54 -16.44 2.15 13.36
CA LYS A 54 -17.07 0.86 13.67
C LYS A 54 -16.06 -0.25 13.94
N ILE A 55 -14.94 -0.26 13.21
CA ILE A 55 -13.94 -1.34 13.29
C ILE A 55 -12.84 -0.96 14.26
N LEU A 56 -12.26 0.23 14.13
CA LEU A 56 -11.21 0.69 15.06
C LEU A 56 -11.78 1.31 16.34
N LYS A 57 -13.09 1.59 16.40
CA LYS A 57 -13.78 2.18 17.56
C LYS A 57 -13.17 3.53 18.00
N LYS A 58 -12.69 4.31 17.03
CA LYS A 58 -12.13 5.66 17.24
C LYS A 58 -13.16 6.71 16.78
N ASN A 59 -13.15 7.89 17.39
CA ASN A 59 -13.93 9.02 16.86
C ASN A 59 -13.21 9.60 15.63
N HIS A 60 -13.90 9.69 14.48
CA HIS A 60 -13.30 10.14 13.21
C HIS A 60 -12.76 11.58 13.29
N SER A 61 -13.50 12.50 13.89
CA SER A 61 -13.08 13.90 14.01
C SER A 61 -11.85 14.06 14.90
N GLU A 62 -11.81 13.34 16.02
CA GLU A 62 -10.64 13.33 16.91
C GLU A 62 -9.43 12.65 16.25
N TYR A 63 -9.68 11.56 15.51
CA TYR A 63 -8.67 10.83 14.76
C TYR A 63 -7.96 11.74 13.75
N LEU A 64 -8.71 12.48 12.92
CA LEU A 64 -8.11 13.38 11.93
C LEU A 64 -7.24 14.49 12.55
N GLN A 65 -7.53 14.91 13.79
CA GLN A 65 -6.74 15.93 14.49
C GLN A 65 -5.47 15.38 15.11
N LYS A 66 -5.53 14.15 15.66
CA LYS A 66 -4.45 13.57 16.47
C LYS A 66 -3.61 12.53 15.73
N MET A 67 -4.04 12.05 14.58
CA MET A 67 -3.37 10.96 13.87
C MET A 67 -1.91 11.31 13.57
N ASP A 68 -1.02 10.35 13.79
CA ASP A 68 0.34 10.42 13.26
C ASP A 68 0.36 10.02 11.77
N PHE A 69 1.36 10.48 11.02
CA PHE A 69 1.48 10.15 9.60
C PHE A 69 1.60 8.64 9.37
N ASP A 70 2.48 7.96 10.10
CA ASP A 70 2.69 6.52 9.95
C ASP A 70 1.44 5.75 10.36
N GLU A 71 0.81 6.15 11.47
CA GLU A 71 -0.45 5.55 11.93
C GLU A 71 -1.54 5.67 10.86
N ALA A 72 -1.68 6.85 10.24
CA ALA A 72 -2.69 7.08 9.24
C ALA A 72 -2.49 6.26 7.96
N ILE A 73 -1.24 6.11 7.50
CA ILE A 73 -0.91 5.23 6.37
C ILE A 73 -1.22 3.76 6.72
N MET A 74 -0.91 3.34 7.96
CA MET A 74 -1.22 1.99 8.41
C MET A 74 -2.72 1.72 8.53
N ASP A 75 -3.49 2.67 9.04
CA ASP A 75 -4.95 2.55 9.16
C ASP A 75 -5.62 2.57 7.77
N LEU A 76 -5.11 3.35 6.81
CA LEU A 76 -5.52 3.28 5.40
C LEU A 76 -5.23 1.91 4.79
N ALA A 77 -4.04 1.35 5.03
CA ALA A 77 -3.69 0.02 4.57
C ALA A 77 -4.62 -1.05 5.16
N LYS A 78 -4.89 -0.99 6.47
CA LYS A 78 -5.83 -1.90 7.17
C LYS A 78 -7.24 -1.78 6.60
N TRP A 79 -7.73 -0.56 6.35
CA TRP A 79 -9.03 -0.33 5.73
C TRP A 79 -9.12 -0.98 4.34
N GLN A 80 -8.10 -0.80 3.50
CA GLN A 80 -8.10 -1.40 2.16
C GLN A 80 -8.05 -2.93 2.23
N LEU A 81 -7.25 -3.50 3.10
CA LEU A 81 -7.23 -4.96 3.32
C LEU A 81 -8.60 -5.46 3.79
N TYR A 82 -9.25 -4.73 4.70
CA TYR A 82 -10.60 -5.04 5.17
C TYR A 82 -11.64 -4.98 4.05
N VAL A 83 -11.60 -3.94 3.21
CA VAL A 83 -12.45 -3.82 2.02
C VAL A 83 -12.29 -5.01 1.07
N HIS A 84 -11.07 -5.54 0.98
CA HIS A 84 -10.70 -6.71 0.18
C HIS A 84 -10.90 -8.06 0.91
N GLY A 85 -11.65 -8.08 2.01
CA GLY A 85 -12.07 -9.32 2.66
C GLY A 85 -11.15 -9.84 3.75
N ALA A 86 -10.15 -9.07 4.18
CA ALA A 86 -9.35 -9.44 5.34
C ALA A 86 -10.10 -9.17 6.65
N GLU A 87 -9.92 -10.03 7.64
CA GLU A 87 -10.19 -9.70 9.05
C GLU A 87 -8.94 -9.06 9.67
N ILE A 88 -9.11 -7.94 10.37
CA ILE A 88 -8.01 -7.17 10.94
C ILE A 88 -7.88 -7.46 12.42
N SER A 89 -6.69 -7.87 12.85
CA SER A 89 -6.33 -8.09 14.25
C SER A 89 -4.93 -7.56 14.53
N GLY A 90 -4.84 -6.35 15.07
CA GLY A 90 -3.56 -5.65 15.27
C GLY A 90 -2.86 -5.39 13.93
N ASP A 91 -1.67 -5.97 13.76
CA ASP A 91 -0.87 -5.87 12.52
C ASP A 91 -1.07 -7.07 11.58
N MET A 92 -2.02 -7.95 11.89
CA MET A 92 -2.35 -9.11 11.05
C MET A 92 -3.65 -8.86 10.29
N ALA A 93 -3.63 -9.18 8.99
CA ALA A 93 -4.77 -9.21 8.10
C ALA A 93 -4.97 -10.64 7.61
N GLN A 94 -6.05 -11.29 8.05
CA GLN A 94 -6.36 -12.68 7.73
C GLN A 94 -7.35 -12.74 6.56
N PHE A 95 -6.95 -13.33 5.44
CA PHE A 95 -7.85 -13.73 4.36
C PHE A 95 -8.23 -15.21 4.52
N ALA A 96 -9.20 -15.68 3.74
CA ALA A 96 -9.62 -17.08 3.78
C ALA A 96 -8.46 -18.07 3.49
N GLU A 97 -7.58 -17.74 2.56
CA GLU A 97 -6.53 -18.66 2.08
C GLU A 97 -5.11 -18.33 2.57
N PHE A 98 -4.89 -17.13 3.11
CA PHE A 98 -3.57 -16.66 3.54
C PHE A 98 -3.70 -15.53 4.56
N PHE A 99 -2.62 -15.25 5.27
CA PHE A 99 -2.54 -14.08 6.14
C PHE A 99 -1.42 -13.16 5.69
N VAL A 100 -1.57 -11.89 6.01
CA VAL A 100 -0.58 -10.84 5.76
C VAL A 100 -0.26 -10.17 7.08
N THR A 101 1.03 -10.00 7.36
CA THR A 101 1.50 -9.25 8.52
C THR A 101 2.09 -7.92 8.04
N LEU A 102 1.71 -6.84 8.72
CA LEU A 102 2.12 -5.47 8.47
C LEU A 102 3.19 -4.99 9.46
N ALA A 103 4.15 -5.85 9.81
CA ALA A 103 5.15 -5.54 10.83
C ALA A 103 6.34 -4.76 10.25
N GLY A 104 6.69 -3.65 10.91
CA GLY A 104 7.88 -2.84 10.57
C GLY A 104 7.90 -2.37 9.11
N ASN A 105 6.75 -1.91 8.61
CA ASN A 105 6.55 -1.46 7.24
C ASN A 105 6.82 -2.55 6.18
N ASN A 106 6.65 -3.83 6.55
CA ASN A 106 6.74 -4.96 5.62
C ASN A 106 5.37 -5.59 5.40
N VAL A 107 5.16 -6.12 4.20
CA VAL A 107 3.94 -6.84 3.82
C VAL A 107 4.33 -8.28 3.53
N LEU A 108 4.08 -9.16 4.48
CA LEU A 108 4.59 -10.54 4.49
C LEU A 108 3.47 -11.56 4.61
N ALA A 109 3.54 -12.68 3.88
CA ALA A 109 2.80 -13.89 4.19
C ALA A 109 3.74 -14.90 4.85
N GLY A 110 3.58 -15.07 6.17
CA GLY A 110 4.60 -15.72 7.00
C GLY A 110 5.92 -14.97 6.93
N LYS A 111 6.97 -15.61 6.40
CA LYS A 111 8.32 -15.01 6.25
C LYS A 111 8.62 -14.52 4.82
N LYS A 112 7.65 -14.55 3.91
CA LYS A 112 7.86 -14.28 2.48
C LYS A 112 7.22 -12.97 2.07
N ASN A 113 7.93 -12.19 1.25
CA ASN A 113 7.36 -11.00 0.61
C ASN A 113 6.17 -11.37 -0.27
N VAL A 114 5.13 -10.56 -0.17
CA VAL A 114 3.93 -10.67 -1.00
C VAL A 114 3.58 -9.32 -1.63
N ALA A 115 2.88 -9.40 -2.75
CA ALA A 115 2.31 -8.24 -3.41
C ALA A 115 0.81 -8.49 -3.61
N LEU A 116 -0.03 -7.68 -2.96
CA LEU A 116 -1.47 -7.76 -3.15
C LEU A 116 -1.84 -6.81 -4.29
N LYS A 117 -2.37 -7.34 -5.39
CA LYS A 117 -2.97 -6.53 -6.44
C LYS A 117 -4.34 -6.08 -5.95
N MET A 118 -4.43 -4.83 -5.54
CA MET A 118 -5.66 -4.19 -5.09
C MET A 118 -5.80 -2.85 -5.80
N ASN A 119 -7.02 -2.49 -6.18
CA ASN A 119 -7.31 -1.29 -6.96
C ASN A 119 -6.36 -1.18 -8.19
N GLU A 120 -5.78 -0.01 -8.41
CA GLU A 120 -4.87 0.25 -9.52
C GLU A 120 -3.41 -0.14 -9.22
N GLY A 121 -3.07 -0.43 -7.96
CA GLY A 121 -1.69 -0.61 -7.51
C GLY A 121 -1.32 -2.02 -7.06
N TYR A 122 -0.19 -2.11 -6.36
CA TYR A 122 0.30 -3.32 -5.68
C TYR A 122 0.70 -2.97 -4.26
N PHE A 123 -0.05 -3.48 -3.28
CA PHE A 123 0.29 -3.33 -1.88
C PHE A 123 1.38 -4.33 -1.51
N CYS A 124 2.60 -3.83 -1.30
CA CYS A 124 3.77 -4.63 -0.97
C CYS A 124 4.76 -3.82 -0.13
N THR A 125 5.72 -4.51 0.51
CA THR A 125 6.77 -3.91 1.36
C THR A 125 7.44 -2.70 0.71
N ARG A 126 7.77 -2.79 -0.58
CA ARG A 126 8.46 -1.69 -1.28
C ARG A 126 7.60 -0.43 -1.33
N ASN A 127 6.34 -0.56 -1.75
CA ASN A 127 5.47 0.59 -1.93
C ASN A 127 5.07 1.19 -0.59
N LEU A 128 4.83 0.35 0.42
CA LEU A 128 4.59 0.81 1.78
C LEU A 128 5.78 1.62 2.32
N LYS A 129 7.02 1.10 2.20
CA LYS A 129 8.22 1.83 2.60
C LYS A 129 8.43 3.12 1.81
N ALA A 130 8.09 3.15 0.52
CA ALA A 130 8.20 4.36 -0.28
C ALA A 130 7.24 5.46 0.20
N ILE A 131 6.01 5.09 0.59
CA ILE A 131 5.06 6.02 1.20
C ILE A 131 5.57 6.54 2.54
N MET A 132 6.01 5.64 3.43
CA MET A 132 6.53 6.05 4.75
C MET A 132 7.76 6.97 4.62
N ALA A 133 8.66 6.68 3.67
CA ALA A 133 9.83 7.53 3.42
C ALA A 133 9.50 8.89 2.80
N ALA A 134 8.33 9.03 2.14
CA ALA A 134 7.88 10.33 1.65
C ALA A 134 7.54 11.28 2.82
N GLY A 135 7.19 10.72 3.99
CA GLY A 135 7.04 11.40 5.28
C GLY A 135 8.20 12.28 5.73
N ILE A 136 9.38 12.11 5.13
CA ILE A 136 10.67 12.60 5.65
C ILE A 136 11.32 13.62 4.71
N ARG A 137 10.70 14.00 3.58
CA ARG A 137 11.35 14.86 2.57
C ARG A 137 11.18 16.35 2.84
N GLU A 138 12.29 17.09 2.74
CA GLU A 138 12.37 18.55 3.01
C GLU A 138 12.05 19.46 1.80
N SER A 139 11.89 18.94 0.58
CA SER A 139 11.69 19.77 -0.62
C SER A 139 10.23 19.78 -1.10
N GLU A 140 9.61 20.96 -1.16
CA GLU A 140 8.18 21.15 -1.46
C GLU A 140 7.78 20.95 -2.93
N ASP A 141 8.68 21.23 -3.88
CA ASP A 141 8.30 21.50 -5.28
C ASP A 141 7.65 20.34 -6.06
N ASP A 142 7.69 19.09 -5.56
CA ASP A 142 7.01 17.94 -6.18
C ASP A 142 6.35 16.98 -5.16
N LEU A 143 6.29 17.36 -3.90
CA LEU A 143 5.96 16.47 -2.78
C LEU A 143 4.55 15.86 -2.90
N GLY A 144 3.56 16.68 -3.25
CA GLY A 144 2.15 16.26 -3.32
C GLY A 144 1.87 15.27 -4.45
N SER A 145 2.48 15.51 -5.62
CA SER A 145 2.32 14.63 -6.78
C SER A 145 3.00 13.28 -6.53
N ASP A 146 4.24 13.29 -6.04
CA ASP A 146 4.98 12.08 -5.69
C ASP A 146 4.28 11.24 -4.62
N PHE A 147 3.70 11.92 -3.61
CA PHE A 147 2.96 11.26 -2.54
C PHE A 147 1.67 10.62 -3.07
N ALA A 148 0.86 11.36 -3.84
CA ALA A 148 -0.36 10.83 -4.46
C ALA A 148 -0.06 9.63 -5.38
N HIS A 149 0.98 9.73 -6.21
CA HIS A 149 1.43 8.62 -7.04
C HIS A 149 1.88 7.41 -6.22
N SER A 150 2.52 7.62 -5.07
CA SER A 150 2.95 6.54 -4.18
C SER A 150 1.77 5.78 -3.58
N LEU A 151 0.72 6.50 -3.15
CA LEU A 151 -0.52 5.91 -2.65
C LEU A 151 -1.22 5.07 -3.72
N VAL A 152 -1.40 5.62 -4.93
CA VAL A 152 -2.00 4.90 -6.07
C VAL A 152 -1.18 3.66 -6.43
N ASN A 153 0.15 3.77 -6.49
CA ASN A 153 1.04 2.64 -6.77
C ASN A 153 0.96 1.56 -5.70
N ALA A 154 0.72 1.91 -4.43
CA ALA A 154 0.47 0.97 -3.35
C ALA A 154 -0.93 0.35 -3.39
N GLY A 155 -1.82 0.84 -4.25
CA GLY A 155 -3.21 0.39 -4.33
C GLY A 155 -4.06 0.93 -3.18
N LEU A 156 -3.63 2.02 -2.55
CA LEU A 156 -4.37 2.66 -1.47
C LEU A 156 -5.28 3.76 -2.03
N ILE A 157 -6.58 3.63 -1.81
CA ILE A 157 -7.53 4.72 -2.00
C ILE A 157 -7.46 5.59 -0.74
N VAL A 158 -7.47 6.91 -0.91
CA VAL A 158 -7.42 7.85 0.22
C VAL A 158 -8.59 8.83 0.11
N PRO A 159 -9.44 8.96 1.15
CA PRO A 159 -10.46 9.99 1.20
C PRO A 159 -9.86 11.40 1.13
N LYS A 160 -10.60 12.37 0.58
CA LYS A 160 -10.09 13.72 0.34
C LYS A 160 -9.65 14.43 1.63
N ASP A 161 -10.46 14.33 2.69
CA ASP A 161 -10.17 14.89 4.01
C ASP A 161 -8.90 14.28 4.63
N VAL A 162 -8.77 12.96 4.56
CA VAL A 162 -7.59 12.24 5.05
C VAL A 162 -6.35 12.64 4.25
N PHE A 163 -6.47 12.77 2.92
CA PHE A 163 -5.36 13.18 2.06
C PHE A 163 -4.87 14.59 2.41
N VAL A 164 -5.77 15.56 2.59
CA VAL A 164 -5.42 16.92 2.99
C VAL A 164 -4.68 16.90 4.33
N LYS A 165 -5.17 16.13 5.32
CA LYS A 165 -4.50 16.03 6.62
C LYS A 165 -3.17 15.29 6.62
N LEU A 166 -3.02 14.29 5.77
CA LEU A 166 -1.72 13.64 5.54
C LEU A 166 -0.73 14.60 4.90
N TYR A 167 -1.19 15.39 3.92
CA TYR A 167 -0.36 16.36 3.22
C TYR A 167 0.09 17.51 4.14
N GLU A 168 -0.80 18.04 4.99
CA GLU A 168 -0.45 19.03 6.03
C GLU A 168 0.62 18.54 7.01
N LYS A 169 0.80 17.21 7.16
CA LYS A 169 1.84 16.63 8.03
C LYS A 169 3.17 16.38 7.32
N LEU A 170 3.19 16.51 5.99
CA LEU A 170 4.40 16.39 5.17
C LEU A 170 5.14 17.73 5.01
N SER A 171 4.43 18.85 5.17
CA SER A 171 4.92 20.23 5.14
C SER A 171 5.23 20.76 6.54
#